data_AF-A0A226N498-F1
#
_entry.id   AF-A0A226N498-F1
#
_cell.length_a   1.000
_cell.length_b   1.000
_cell.length_c   1.000
_cell.angle_alpha   90.00
_cell.angle_beta   90.00
_cell.angle_gamma   90.00
#
_symmetry.space_group_name_H-M   'P 1'
#
loop_
_entity.id
_entity.type
_entity.pdbx_description
1 polymer ?
#
loop_
_entity_poly.entity_id
_entity_poly.type
_entity_poly.pdbx_seq_one_letter_code
_entity_poly.pdbx_strand_id
1 'polypeptide(L)'
;MNSRRAIESNTRALPINVEIVQYAKEVLDFSSHYGSENSMSYTMWNLAGIPNVYPSSGDFTQTAVFRTYGTWWDHCPSARLPFKRTPSTFCSQDYVELAFEEPVYPTAVHVLETYHPGAVVRILACSANPYSQNPPAEVRWEVLWSEAPTKVNGPQARQFTPSIKQINFPTNLIRLEVNSSLLDYYTELDAVVLHGVKERPVLSLKASMIDMNDIDEDEDEEKYDCGMDALNKQFSIVAFREWPSNGYFDKLPYEYIHLSLQPYWARINDTSLEHLQSRCTLIQWLNLSWTGNRGAISVSGFSRFLKVCGSELVRLELSCGHFLNETCLEVITETCPNLQELNLSSCDKIPPQAFNHIAKVGSLKRLILYRTKVEIEDYDLIASMMGAKCKKLRSLDLWRCKNITENGIAELASGCQLLEELDLGWCPTLQSSTGCFTNLARKLPNLQKLFLTANRSVCDTDIEELAANCTHLRQLDILALPQASIASHVLKPSSNSIVQLRELLVVEKCRYLGTASAVLRVHVHESGDSGDYV
;
A
#
# COMPACT_ATOMS: atom_id res chain seq x y z
N MET A 1 42.39 -87.67 5.95
CA MET A 1 42.30 -86.31 6.53
C MET A 1 42.63 -85.31 5.43
N ASN A 2 41.90 -84.18 5.42
CA ASN A 2 42.08 -82.98 4.61
C ASN A 2 41.41 -82.94 3.23
N SER A 3 40.11 -82.63 3.29
CA SER A 3 39.46 -81.47 2.67
C SER A 3 40.19 -80.85 1.47
N ARG A 4 39.61 -81.06 0.28
CA ARG A 4 39.84 -80.25 -0.92
C ARG A 4 38.49 -79.99 -1.61
N ARG A 5 37.97 -78.78 -1.43
CA ARG A 5 37.11 -78.10 -2.42
C ARG A 5 37.67 -76.68 -2.49
N ALA A 6 38.64 -76.47 -3.37
CA ALA A 6 38.44 -76.10 -4.78
C ALA A 6 37.79 -74.72 -4.88
N ILE A 7 38.65 -73.77 -5.20
CA ILE A 7 38.41 -72.35 -5.41
C ILE A 7 37.59 -72.19 -6.69
N GLU A 8 36.40 -71.61 -6.58
CA GLU A 8 35.72 -70.96 -7.71
C GLU A 8 35.83 -69.44 -7.50
N SER A 9 36.52 -68.82 -8.45
CA SER A 9 36.63 -67.38 -8.59
C SER A 9 35.28 -66.78 -8.97
N ASN A 10 34.55 -66.25 -7.98
CA ASN A 10 33.40 -65.40 -8.24
C ASN A 10 33.86 -63.94 -8.33
N THR A 11 34.07 -63.48 -9.57
CA THR A 11 34.07 -62.07 -9.95
C THR A 11 32.73 -61.46 -9.53
N ARG A 12 32.69 -60.83 -8.34
CA ARG A 12 31.56 -59.99 -7.93
C ARG A 12 31.55 -58.75 -8.82
N ALA A 13 30.59 -58.71 -9.75
CA ALA A 13 30.19 -57.48 -10.41
C ALA A 13 29.80 -56.45 -9.33
N LEU A 14 30.39 -55.26 -9.39
CA LEU A 14 30.02 -54.12 -8.55
C LEU A 14 28.53 -53.79 -8.83
N PRO A 15 27.71 -53.52 -7.81
CA PRO A 15 26.34 -53.09 -8.04
C PRO A 15 26.36 -51.78 -8.81
N ILE A 16 25.63 -51.74 -9.93
CA ILE A 16 25.36 -50.52 -10.68
C ILE A 16 24.48 -49.66 -9.76
N ASN A 17 25.04 -48.61 -9.18
CA ASN A 17 24.25 -47.62 -8.45
C ASN A 17 23.27 -46.98 -9.42
N VAL A 18 21.98 -47.30 -9.29
CA VAL A 18 20.92 -46.70 -10.09
C VAL A 18 20.77 -45.25 -9.63
N GLU A 19 21.05 -44.31 -10.54
CA GLU A 19 20.81 -42.89 -10.30
C GLU A 19 19.31 -42.60 -10.32
N ILE A 20 18.86 -41.92 -9.28
CA ILE A 20 17.49 -41.45 -9.10
C ILE A 20 17.44 -40.00 -9.54
N VAL A 21 16.51 -39.70 -10.44
CA VAL A 21 16.21 -38.36 -10.90
C VAL A 21 14.79 -38.04 -10.48
N GLN A 22 14.62 -37.00 -9.68
CA GLN A 22 13.34 -36.61 -9.13
C GLN A 22 13.16 -35.09 -9.15
N TYR A 23 11.94 -34.67 -9.47
CA TYR A 23 11.52 -33.29 -9.33
C TYR A 23 11.12 -33.01 -7.89
N ALA A 24 11.13 -31.74 -7.49
CA ALA A 24 10.58 -31.34 -6.21
C ALA A 24 9.13 -31.83 -6.10
N LYS A 25 8.81 -32.54 -5.03
CA LYS A 25 7.48 -33.07 -4.74
C LYS A 25 6.57 -31.96 -4.25
N GLU A 26 7.09 -31.13 -3.36
CA GLU A 26 6.35 -30.07 -2.69
C GLU A 26 7.31 -28.96 -2.26
N VAL A 27 6.77 -27.76 -2.09
CA VAL A 27 7.45 -26.64 -1.46
C VAL A 27 7.08 -26.65 0.02
N LEU A 28 8.05 -26.53 0.92
CA LEU A 28 7.81 -26.60 2.36
C LEU A 28 7.81 -25.23 3.03
N ASP A 29 8.72 -24.35 2.61
CA ASP A 29 8.90 -23.02 3.18
C ASP A 29 9.56 -22.08 2.17
N PHE A 30 9.38 -20.78 2.33
CA PHE A 30 10.02 -19.75 1.51
C PHE A 30 9.96 -18.39 2.19
N SER A 31 10.91 -17.52 1.89
CA SER A 31 10.98 -16.16 2.44
C SER A 31 9.95 -15.20 1.83
N SER A 32 9.68 -15.34 0.52
CA SER A 32 8.76 -14.47 -0.22
C SER A 32 8.26 -15.14 -1.49
N HIS A 33 7.11 -14.69 -2.01
CA HIS A 33 6.56 -15.11 -3.30
C HIS A 33 5.72 -13.99 -3.92
N TYR A 34 5.63 -13.89 -5.25
CA TYR A 34 4.88 -12.82 -5.89
C TYR A 34 3.35 -12.99 -5.76
N GLY A 35 2.82 -14.16 -6.12
CA GLY A 35 1.38 -14.43 -6.13
C GLY A 35 0.72 -14.37 -4.74
N SER A 36 -0.62 -14.24 -4.71
CA SER A 36 -1.40 -14.35 -3.48
C SER A 36 -1.63 -15.82 -3.09
N GLU A 37 -2.00 -16.09 -1.83
CA GLU A 37 -2.21 -17.45 -1.32
C GLU A 37 -3.25 -18.28 -2.10
N ASN A 38 -4.19 -17.62 -2.78
CA ASN A 38 -5.24 -18.27 -3.58
C ASN A 38 -4.98 -18.20 -5.10
N SER A 39 -3.82 -17.71 -5.52
CA SER A 39 -3.42 -17.60 -6.93
C SER A 39 -2.56 -18.78 -7.32
N MET A 40 -2.60 -19.17 -8.60
CA MET A 40 -1.57 -20.05 -9.19
C MET A 40 -0.51 -19.24 -9.95
N SER A 41 -0.74 -17.94 -10.15
CA SER A 41 0.18 -17.07 -10.89
C SER A 41 1.37 -16.66 -10.04
N TYR A 42 2.58 -16.94 -10.52
CA TYR A 42 3.86 -16.52 -9.93
C TYR A 42 4.05 -16.97 -8.48
N THR A 43 3.55 -18.16 -8.14
CA THR A 43 3.65 -18.70 -6.78
C THR A 43 4.81 -19.66 -6.64
N MET A 44 5.39 -19.75 -5.45
CA MET A 44 6.45 -20.71 -5.17
C MET A 44 6.00 -22.15 -5.40
N TRP A 45 4.71 -22.45 -5.16
CA TRP A 45 4.10 -23.76 -5.36
C TRP A 45 4.28 -24.32 -6.77
N ASN A 46 4.50 -23.45 -7.76
CA ASN A 46 4.77 -23.85 -9.14
C ASN A 46 6.09 -24.63 -9.32
N LEU A 47 7.01 -24.57 -8.34
CA LEU A 47 8.24 -25.39 -8.33
C LEU A 47 8.00 -26.87 -8.06
N ALA A 48 6.81 -27.23 -7.55
CA ALA A 48 6.45 -28.62 -7.28
C ALA A 48 6.03 -29.31 -8.59
N GLY A 49 6.75 -30.37 -8.94
CA GLY A 49 6.50 -31.20 -10.11
C GLY A 49 7.41 -30.90 -11.30
N ILE A 50 6.95 -31.34 -12.47
CA ILE A 50 7.66 -31.16 -13.75
C ILE A 50 7.57 -29.69 -14.22
N PRO A 51 8.55 -29.20 -15.00
CA PRO A 51 8.51 -27.84 -15.54
C PRO A 51 7.27 -27.58 -16.40
N ASN A 52 6.74 -26.36 -16.32
CA ASN A 52 5.57 -25.93 -17.06
C ASN A 52 5.95 -25.28 -18.41
N VAL A 53 7.06 -24.53 -18.47
CA VAL A 53 7.37 -23.65 -19.60
C VAL A 53 8.79 -23.78 -20.14
N TYR A 54 9.76 -24.24 -19.33
CA TYR A 54 11.11 -24.54 -19.76
C TYR A 54 11.10 -25.51 -20.96
N PRO A 55 11.89 -25.28 -22.04
CA PRO A 55 13.01 -24.34 -22.17
C PRO A 55 12.65 -22.95 -22.71
N SER A 56 11.38 -22.57 -22.68
CA SER A 56 10.96 -21.23 -23.13
C SER A 56 11.46 -20.14 -22.16
N SER A 57 11.87 -19.00 -22.71
CA SER A 57 12.27 -17.82 -21.94
C SER A 57 11.19 -16.75 -22.00
N GLY A 58 10.84 -16.15 -20.86
CA GLY A 58 9.81 -15.11 -20.78
C GLY A 58 9.19 -15.01 -19.40
N ASP A 59 8.30 -14.01 -19.25
CA ASP A 59 7.49 -13.78 -18.07
C ASP A 59 6.26 -14.70 -18.12
N PHE A 60 6.27 -15.78 -17.33
CA PHE A 60 5.23 -16.80 -17.35
C PHE A 60 4.58 -16.97 -15.98
N THR A 61 3.26 -16.77 -15.92
CA THR A 61 2.48 -16.96 -14.68
C THR A 61 2.62 -18.33 -14.03
N GLN A 62 3.04 -19.35 -14.78
CA GLN A 62 3.19 -20.73 -14.34
C GLN A 62 4.53 -21.02 -13.65
N THR A 63 5.40 -20.02 -13.44
CA THR A 63 6.71 -20.18 -12.79
C THR A 63 6.68 -19.61 -11.36
N ALA A 64 7.77 -19.80 -10.62
CA ALA A 64 7.95 -19.26 -9.27
C ALA A 64 8.81 -17.99 -9.26
N VAL A 65 8.33 -16.98 -8.54
CA VAL A 65 8.91 -15.63 -8.53
C VAL A 65 9.01 -15.07 -7.12
N PHE A 66 10.21 -14.64 -6.75
CA PHE A 66 10.47 -13.96 -5.48
C PHE A 66 10.01 -12.50 -5.51
N ARG A 67 9.72 -11.90 -4.35
CA ARG A 67 9.36 -10.47 -4.30
C ARG A 67 10.55 -9.53 -4.43
N THR A 68 11.77 -10.05 -4.30
CA THR A 68 13.00 -9.25 -4.49
C THR A 68 13.35 -9.20 -5.96
N TYR A 69 13.41 -7.99 -6.49
CA TYR A 69 13.66 -7.74 -7.90
C TYR A 69 15.19 -7.57 -8.16
N GLY A 70 15.60 -7.16 -9.37
CA GLY A 70 16.97 -6.78 -9.76
C GLY A 70 17.53 -5.41 -9.30
N THR A 71 18.22 -4.65 -10.14
CA THR A 71 18.64 -3.26 -9.87
C THR A 71 17.68 -2.22 -10.46
N TRP A 72 16.62 -2.66 -11.15
CA TRP A 72 15.78 -1.76 -11.94
C TRP A 72 15.21 -0.58 -11.14
N TRP A 73 14.82 -0.78 -9.88
CA TRP A 73 14.27 0.31 -9.07
C TRP A 73 15.33 1.28 -8.59
N ASP A 74 16.59 0.86 -8.49
CA ASP A 74 17.71 1.75 -8.11
C ASP A 74 18.05 2.69 -9.28
N HIS A 75 17.86 2.22 -10.51
CA HIS A 75 18.02 3.01 -11.72
C HIS A 75 16.81 3.91 -12.02
N CYS A 76 15.68 3.74 -11.32
CA CYS A 76 14.51 4.59 -11.53
C CYS A 76 14.76 6.02 -11.01
N PRO A 77 14.33 7.08 -11.73
CA PRO A 77 14.41 8.45 -11.23
C PRO A 77 13.68 8.68 -9.88
N SER A 78 12.76 7.79 -9.53
CA SER A 78 12.04 7.77 -8.26
C SER A 78 12.73 6.98 -7.14
N ALA A 79 13.86 6.32 -7.42
CA ALA A 79 14.64 5.58 -6.42
C ALA A 79 14.91 6.47 -5.21
N ARG A 80 14.56 5.97 -4.02
CA ARG A 80 14.90 6.65 -2.77
C ARG A 80 16.32 6.24 -2.40
N LEU A 81 17.08 7.16 -1.82
CA LEU A 81 18.37 6.80 -1.24
C LEU A 81 18.17 5.68 -0.20
N PRO A 82 19.02 4.63 -0.20
CA PRO A 82 18.92 3.54 0.76
C PRO A 82 18.83 4.06 2.20
N PHE A 83 17.92 3.50 2.98
CA PHE A 83 17.79 3.85 4.39
C PHE A 83 19.08 3.43 5.11
N LYS A 84 19.88 4.38 5.62
CA LYS A 84 21.18 4.16 6.27
C LYS A 84 21.15 3.33 7.58
N ARG A 85 20.05 2.66 7.90
CA ARG A 85 19.92 1.80 9.10
C ARG A 85 20.42 0.38 8.87
N THR A 86 20.46 -0.08 7.62
CA THR A 86 20.98 -1.40 7.29
C THR A 86 22.49 -1.31 7.05
N PRO A 87 23.32 -2.14 7.71
CA PRO A 87 24.75 -2.20 7.41
C PRO A 87 24.99 -2.41 5.91
N SER A 88 26.06 -1.84 5.37
CA SER A 88 26.45 -2.05 3.95
C SER A 88 26.71 -3.52 3.61
N THR A 89 26.90 -4.36 4.62
CA THR A 89 27.11 -5.81 4.51
C THR A 89 25.81 -6.62 4.60
N PHE A 90 24.65 -5.99 4.85
CA PHE A 90 23.38 -6.70 4.95
C PHE A 90 22.83 -7.00 3.54
N CYS A 91 22.86 -8.27 3.16
CA CYS A 91 22.20 -8.79 1.99
C CYS A 91 21.00 -9.62 2.44
N SER A 92 19.77 -9.15 2.17
CA SER A 92 18.58 -9.97 2.34
C SER A 92 18.58 -11.03 1.24
N GLN A 93 18.79 -12.29 1.62
CA GLN A 93 18.73 -13.42 0.69
C GLN A 93 17.35 -14.04 0.81
N ASP A 94 16.65 -14.12 -0.32
CA ASP A 94 15.42 -14.89 -0.38
C ASP A 94 15.76 -16.38 -0.43
N TYR A 95 14.85 -17.23 0.06
CA TYR A 95 15.03 -18.68 0.03
C TYR A 95 13.74 -19.42 -0.31
N VAL A 96 13.89 -20.63 -0.82
CA VAL A 96 12.82 -21.62 -0.97
C VAL A 96 13.33 -23.00 -0.57
N GLU A 97 12.50 -23.75 0.16
CA GLU A 97 12.75 -25.10 0.61
C GLU A 97 11.86 -26.10 -0.11
N LEU A 98 12.48 -27.13 -0.67
CA LEU A 98 11.85 -28.09 -1.57
C LEU A 98 12.03 -29.50 -1.01
N ALA A 99 10.92 -30.19 -0.79
CA ALA A 99 10.92 -31.61 -0.45
C ALA A 99 10.94 -32.45 -1.72
N PHE A 100 11.63 -33.58 -1.64
CA PHE A 100 11.71 -34.60 -2.68
C PHE A 100 11.14 -35.92 -2.14
N GLU A 101 10.70 -36.78 -3.05
CA GLU A 101 10.02 -38.03 -2.70
C GLU A 101 10.93 -38.98 -1.91
N GLU A 102 12.16 -39.19 -2.41
CA GLU A 102 13.09 -40.14 -1.82
C GLU A 102 14.37 -39.45 -1.30
N PRO A 103 14.88 -39.83 -0.11
CA PRO A 103 16.18 -39.36 0.35
C PRO A 103 17.31 -40.01 -0.45
N VAL A 104 18.20 -39.19 -1.00
CA VAL A 104 19.33 -39.62 -1.85
C VAL A 104 20.63 -38.94 -1.43
N TYR A 105 21.77 -39.55 -1.78
CA TYR A 105 23.05 -38.85 -1.79
C TYR A 105 23.13 -38.01 -3.07
N PRO A 106 23.10 -36.66 -2.98
CA PRO A 106 23.02 -35.81 -4.16
C PRO A 106 24.25 -35.96 -5.08
N THR A 107 24.02 -36.27 -6.35
CA THR A 107 25.03 -36.28 -7.42
C THR A 107 24.99 -34.98 -8.22
N ALA A 108 23.79 -34.40 -8.42
CA ALA A 108 23.60 -33.10 -9.03
C ALA A 108 22.29 -32.43 -8.56
N VAL A 109 22.24 -31.11 -8.63
CA VAL A 109 21.01 -30.31 -8.49
C VAL A 109 20.90 -29.44 -9.73
N HIS A 110 19.80 -29.56 -10.46
CA HIS A 110 19.51 -28.73 -11.62
C HIS A 110 18.40 -27.75 -11.27
N VAL A 111 18.61 -26.46 -11.57
CA VAL A 111 17.60 -25.41 -11.42
C VAL A 111 17.23 -24.90 -12.80
N LEU A 112 15.96 -24.99 -13.16
CA LEU A 112 15.45 -24.53 -14.45
C LEU A 112 15.02 -23.06 -14.31
N GLU A 113 15.89 -22.15 -14.75
CA GLU A 113 15.63 -20.71 -14.72
C GLU A 113 15.05 -20.27 -16.07
N THR A 114 13.94 -19.54 -16.08
CA THR A 114 13.18 -19.20 -17.32
C THR A 114 13.15 -17.72 -17.62
N TYR A 115 13.47 -16.86 -16.65
CA TYR A 115 13.50 -15.41 -16.84
C TYR A 115 14.54 -14.77 -15.90
N HIS A 116 15.38 -13.88 -16.45
CA HIS A 116 16.53 -13.27 -15.75
C HIS A 116 17.28 -14.27 -14.83
N PRO A 117 17.95 -15.28 -15.41
CA PRO A 117 18.69 -16.27 -14.63
C PRO A 117 19.91 -15.67 -13.95
N GLY A 118 20.45 -16.35 -12.94
CA GLY A 118 21.67 -15.95 -12.22
C GLY A 118 21.45 -15.57 -10.76
N ALA A 119 20.25 -15.77 -10.23
CA ALA A 119 19.92 -15.37 -8.87
C ALA A 119 20.42 -16.36 -7.81
N VAL A 120 20.54 -17.65 -8.15
CA VAL A 120 20.90 -18.70 -7.18
C VAL A 120 22.34 -18.48 -6.70
N VAL A 121 22.50 -18.28 -5.40
CA VAL A 121 23.80 -18.04 -4.76
C VAL A 121 24.20 -19.13 -3.79
N ARG A 122 23.25 -19.88 -3.22
CA ARG A 122 23.53 -21.03 -2.35
C ARG A 122 22.53 -22.17 -2.55
N ILE A 123 23.04 -23.39 -2.45
CA ILE A 123 22.24 -24.63 -2.40
C ILE A 123 22.63 -25.37 -1.12
N LEU A 124 21.66 -25.68 -0.28
CA LEU A 124 21.87 -26.41 0.98
C LEU A 124 21.05 -27.70 1.00
N ALA A 125 21.59 -28.72 1.65
CA ALA A 125 20.89 -29.97 1.95
C ALA A 125 20.63 -30.07 3.45
N CYS A 126 19.42 -30.50 3.82
CA CYS A 126 19.08 -30.78 5.21
C CYS A 126 19.28 -32.27 5.52
N SER A 127 19.83 -32.58 6.70
CA SER A 127 20.07 -33.96 7.13
C SER A 127 18.81 -34.77 7.38
N ALA A 128 17.69 -34.10 7.65
CA ALA A 128 16.37 -34.71 7.78
C ALA A 128 15.29 -33.63 7.63
N ASN A 129 14.11 -33.99 7.13
CA ASN A 129 13.01 -33.05 6.92
C ASN A 129 12.32 -32.69 8.26
N PRO A 130 12.44 -31.43 8.76
CA PRO A 130 11.82 -31.01 10.02
C PRO A 130 10.30 -30.85 9.94
N TYR A 131 9.72 -30.84 8.75
CA TYR A 131 8.27 -30.72 8.51
C TYR A 131 7.57 -32.08 8.39
N SER A 132 8.32 -33.19 8.53
CA SER A 132 7.74 -34.54 8.49
C SER A 132 6.81 -34.81 9.69
N GLN A 133 5.91 -35.79 9.55
CA GLN A 133 4.96 -36.16 10.61
C GLN A 133 5.62 -36.51 11.95
N ASN A 134 6.86 -37.01 11.91
CA ASN A 134 7.71 -37.29 13.08
C ASN A 134 8.99 -36.46 12.97
N PRO A 135 9.00 -35.20 13.42
CA PRO A 135 10.12 -34.30 13.22
C PRO A 135 11.37 -34.78 13.98
N PRO A 136 12.58 -34.66 13.39
CA PRO A 136 13.82 -35.02 14.05
C PRO A 136 14.12 -34.07 15.21
N ALA A 137 14.75 -34.57 16.27
CA ALA A 137 15.16 -33.73 17.41
C ALA A 137 16.24 -32.69 17.02
N GLU A 138 17.10 -33.03 16.06
CA GLU A 138 18.13 -32.14 15.52
C GLU A 138 18.18 -32.27 14.00
N VAL A 139 18.29 -31.12 13.32
CA VAL A 139 18.52 -31.04 11.88
C VAL A 139 19.79 -30.25 11.62
N ARG A 140 20.56 -30.69 10.61
CA ARG A 140 21.78 -30.04 10.17
C ARG A 140 21.63 -29.64 8.70
N TRP A 141 21.89 -28.38 8.42
CA TRP A 141 22.04 -27.88 7.06
C TRP A 141 23.50 -27.93 6.62
N GLU A 142 23.76 -28.44 5.43
CA GLU A 142 25.08 -28.44 4.81
C GLU A 142 25.03 -27.75 3.46
N VAL A 143 25.93 -26.78 3.24
CA VAL A 143 26.07 -26.07 1.98
C VAL A 143 26.67 -27.02 0.94
N LEU A 144 25.88 -27.33 -0.10
CA LEU A 144 26.30 -28.10 -1.26
C LEU A 144 27.08 -27.25 -2.25
N TRP A 145 26.65 -26.01 -2.45
CA TRP A 145 27.29 -25.07 -3.35
C TRP A 145 27.01 -23.63 -2.90
N SER A 146 27.98 -22.73 -3.09
CA SER A 146 27.86 -21.31 -2.79
C SER A 146 28.83 -20.52 -3.63
N GLU A 147 28.36 -19.45 -4.28
CA GLU A 147 29.18 -18.48 -4.99
C GLU A 147 28.66 -17.06 -4.76
N ALA A 148 29.46 -16.05 -5.13
CA ALA A 148 28.98 -14.68 -5.17
C ALA A 148 27.90 -14.53 -6.26
N PRO A 149 26.95 -13.57 -6.12
CA PRO A 149 25.99 -13.29 -7.18
C PRO A 149 26.74 -12.97 -8.48
N THR A 150 26.30 -13.53 -9.61
CA THR A 150 26.89 -13.26 -10.93
C THR A 150 25.79 -12.90 -11.92
N LYS A 151 26.05 -11.87 -12.73
CA LYS A 151 25.09 -11.45 -13.76
C LYS A 151 25.21 -12.33 -14.99
N VAL A 152 24.10 -12.94 -15.40
CA VAL A 152 24.01 -13.65 -16.67
C VAL A 152 23.58 -12.65 -17.76
N ASN A 153 24.24 -12.70 -18.92
CA ASN A 153 23.95 -11.80 -20.02
C ASN A 153 22.68 -12.23 -20.77
N GLY A 154 21.61 -11.45 -20.64
CA GLY A 154 20.36 -11.58 -21.40
C GLY A 154 19.32 -12.51 -20.76
N PRO A 155 18.01 -12.27 -21.01
CA PRO A 155 16.92 -13.08 -20.49
C PRO A 155 16.77 -14.35 -21.35
N GLN A 156 17.62 -15.35 -21.09
CA GLN A 156 17.52 -16.66 -21.73
C GLN A 156 17.23 -17.72 -20.67
N ALA A 157 16.34 -18.65 -20.99
CA ALA A 157 16.12 -19.80 -20.14
C ALA A 157 17.38 -20.66 -20.10
N ARG A 158 17.74 -21.17 -18.93
CA ARG A 158 18.89 -22.08 -18.77
C ARG A 158 18.62 -23.13 -17.70
N GLN A 159 19.30 -24.26 -17.85
CA GLN A 159 19.42 -25.25 -16.79
C GLN A 159 20.71 -24.97 -16.02
N PHE A 160 20.59 -24.36 -14.84
CA PHE A 160 21.72 -24.11 -13.96
C PHE A 160 22.13 -25.41 -13.26
N THR A 161 23.37 -25.85 -13.49
CA THR A 161 23.92 -27.14 -13.05
C THR A 161 25.28 -26.93 -12.37
N PRO A 162 25.32 -26.42 -11.13
CA PRO A 162 26.58 -26.20 -10.42
C PRO A 162 27.21 -27.53 -9.99
N SER A 163 28.54 -27.54 -9.83
CA SER A 163 29.24 -28.66 -9.21
C SER A 163 29.03 -28.63 -7.70
N ILE A 164 28.34 -29.64 -7.17
CA ILE A 164 27.97 -29.71 -5.75
C ILE A 164 28.97 -30.52 -4.91
N LYS A 165 29.19 -30.07 -3.67
CA LYS A 165 29.95 -30.78 -2.64
C LYS A 165 29.23 -32.09 -2.28
N GLN A 166 30.00 -33.18 -2.21
CA GLN A 166 29.49 -34.47 -1.76
C GLN A 166 29.30 -34.47 -0.24
N ILE A 167 28.11 -34.90 0.19
CA ILE A 167 27.73 -35.03 1.60
C ILE A 167 27.70 -36.50 2.05
N ASN A 168 27.77 -36.72 3.36
CA ASN A 168 27.86 -38.07 3.96
C ASN A 168 26.51 -38.61 4.50
N PHE A 169 25.41 -37.90 4.27
CA PHE A 169 24.05 -38.30 4.62
C PHE A 169 23.13 -38.19 3.39
N PRO A 170 22.10 -39.05 3.27
CA PRO A 170 21.08 -38.88 2.25
C PRO A 170 20.15 -37.72 2.64
N THR A 171 19.62 -36.99 1.66
CA THR A 171 18.71 -35.87 1.87
C THR A 171 17.54 -35.95 0.89
N ASN A 172 16.37 -35.48 1.34
CA ASN A 172 15.22 -35.22 0.50
C ASN A 172 14.72 -33.77 0.68
N LEU A 173 15.55 -32.89 1.23
CA LEU A 173 15.19 -31.50 1.48
C LEU A 173 16.33 -30.59 1.05
N ILE A 174 16.07 -29.79 0.01
CA ILE A 174 17.00 -28.81 -0.53
C ILE A 174 16.47 -27.41 -0.27
N ARG A 175 17.34 -26.51 0.20
CA ARG A 175 17.09 -25.08 0.22
C ARG A 175 17.89 -24.42 -0.89
N LEU A 176 17.20 -23.64 -1.72
CA LEU A 176 17.84 -22.69 -2.63
C LEU A 176 17.77 -21.30 -2.01
N GLU A 177 18.88 -20.59 -2.02
CA GLU A 177 18.91 -19.19 -1.65
C GLU A 177 19.31 -18.34 -2.85
N VAL A 178 18.58 -17.25 -3.04
CA VAL A 178 18.73 -16.36 -4.18
C VAL A 178 19.09 -14.94 -3.74
N ASN A 179 19.89 -14.30 -4.56
CA ASN A 179 20.20 -12.89 -4.46
C ASN A 179 20.02 -12.23 -5.82
N SER A 180 18.98 -11.44 -5.94
CA SER A 180 18.63 -10.73 -7.17
C SER A 180 19.41 -9.43 -7.36
N SER A 181 20.28 -9.01 -6.44
CA SER A 181 20.89 -7.66 -6.42
C SER A 181 21.74 -7.29 -7.64
N LEU A 182 22.13 -8.25 -8.48
CA LEU A 182 22.88 -8.00 -9.73
C LEU A 182 22.07 -8.24 -11.00
N LEU A 183 20.83 -8.70 -10.87
CA LEU A 183 19.94 -8.95 -12.00
C LEU A 183 19.37 -7.62 -12.48
N ASP A 184 18.99 -7.56 -13.76
CA ASP A 184 18.28 -6.38 -14.26
C ASP A 184 16.83 -6.34 -13.76
N TYR A 185 16.23 -7.50 -13.44
CA TYR A 185 14.85 -7.62 -12.99
C TYR A 185 14.66 -8.83 -12.05
N TYR A 186 13.42 -9.23 -11.74
CA TYR A 186 13.18 -10.43 -10.93
C TYR A 186 13.55 -11.71 -11.70
N THR A 187 13.90 -12.75 -10.97
CA THR A 187 14.21 -14.08 -11.54
C THR A 187 12.97 -14.97 -11.54
N GLU A 188 12.83 -15.84 -12.54
CA GLU A 188 11.83 -16.91 -12.57
C GLU A 188 12.47 -18.29 -12.57
N LEU A 189 11.93 -19.16 -11.72
CA LEU A 189 12.31 -20.57 -11.60
C LEU A 189 11.11 -21.45 -11.98
N ASP A 190 11.29 -22.43 -12.85
CA ASP A 190 10.20 -23.31 -13.31
C ASP A 190 10.20 -24.66 -12.57
N ALA A 191 11.37 -25.28 -12.40
CA ALA A 191 11.49 -26.51 -11.61
C ALA A 191 12.90 -26.71 -11.05
N VAL A 192 13.00 -27.59 -10.06
CA VAL A 192 14.27 -28.06 -9.49
C VAL A 192 14.32 -29.58 -9.54
N VAL A 193 15.43 -30.10 -10.05
CA VAL A 193 15.65 -31.53 -10.24
C VAL A 193 16.80 -31.98 -9.36
N LEU A 194 16.54 -32.95 -8.50
CA LEU A 194 17.55 -33.59 -7.67
C LEU A 194 17.95 -34.92 -8.30
N HIS A 195 19.24 -35.04 -8.58
CA HIS A 195 19.89 -36.28 -8.97
C HIS A 195 20.61 -36.86 -7.77
N GLY A 196 20.52 -38.17 -7.55
CA GLY A 196 21.29 -38.82 -6.50
C GLY A 196 21.21 -40.33 -6.52
N VAL A 197 21.95 -40.97 -5.62
CA VAL A 197 22.00 -42.44 -5.46
C VAL A 197 21.54 -42.85 -4.06
N LYS A 198 20.99 -44.06 -3.89
CA LYS A 198 20.57 -44.57 -2.56
C LYS A 198 21.74 -44.96 -1.67
N GLU A 199 22.82 -45.45 -2.28
CA GLU A 199 24.00 -45.92 -1.57
C GLU A 199 25.11 -44.86 -1.62
N ARG A 200 25.84 -44.73 -0.51
CA ARG A 200 26.91 -43.74 -0.39
C ARG A 200 27.97 -43.96 -1.49
N PRO A 201 28.33 -42.93 -2.28
CA PRO A 201 29.44 -43.03 -3.22
C PRO A 201 30.75 -43.35 -2.48
N VAL A 202 31.36 -44.50 -2.76
CA VAL A 202 32.68 -44.87 -2.24
C VAL A 202 33.73 -44.11 -3.05
N LEU A 203 34.16 -42.93 -2.58
CA LEU A 203 35.24 -42.19 -3.22
C LEU A 203 36.60 -42.83 -2.90
N SER A 204 37.30 -43.33 -3.92
CA SER A 204 38.70 -43.74 -3.81
C SER A 204 39.57 -42.49 -3.66
N LEU A 205 40.23 -42.34 -2.52
CA LEU A 205 41.24 -41.30 -2.28
C LEU A 205 42.43 -41.52 -3.22
N LYS A 206 42.59 -40.66 -4.23
CA LYS A 206 43.91 -40.40 -4.82
C LYS A 206 44.44 -39.10 -4.24
N ALA A 207 45.45 -39.23 -3.40
CA ALA A 207 46.25 -38.14 -2.89
C ALA A 207 47.14 -37.58 -4.00
N SER A 208 47.16 -36.26 -4.15
CA SER A 208 48.31 -35.56 -4.73
C SER A 208 48.55 -34.28 -3.93
N MET A 209 49.80 -34.17 -3.50
CA MET A 209 50.39 -33.13 -2.66
C MET A 209 50.30 -31.76 -3.33
N ILE A 210 50.09 -30.71 -2.53
CA ILE A 210 50.30 -29.32 -2.95
C ILE A 210 51.54 -28.82 -2.22
N ASP A 211 52.45 -28.31 -3.05
CA ASP A 211 53.74 -27.71 -2.74
C ASP A 211 53.56 -26.24 -2.29
N MET A 212 54.40 -25.78 -1.38
CA MET A 212 54.50 -24.38 -0.97
C MET A 212 55.34 -23.62 -2.00
N ASN A 213 54.85 -22.45 -2.42
CA ASN A 213 55.58 -21.18 -2.61
C ASN A 213 54.77 -20.30 -3.59
N ASP A 214 54.30 -19.15 -3.14
CA ASP A 214 54.97 -17.87 -3.43
C ASP A 214 54.25 -16.70 -2.74
N ILE A 215 55.09 -15.80 -2.27
CA ILE A 215 54.86 -14.52 -1.60
C ILE A 215 54.55 -13.47 -2.68
N ASP A 216 53.69 -12.50 -2.39
CA ASP A 216 54.04 -11.09 -2.58
C ASP A 216 53.15 -10.17 -1.73
N GLU A 217 53.84 -9.24 -1.10
CA GLU A 217 53.42 -8.16 -0.23
C GLU A 217 52.85 -7.00 -1.07
N ASP A 218 51.93 -6.22 -0.52
CA ASP A 218 52.14 -4.77 -0.39
C ASP A 218 51.00 -4.12 0.42
N GLU A 219 51.45 -3.33 1.39
CA GLU A 219 50.70 -2.44 2.27
C GLU A 219 50.22 -1.20 1.51
N ASP A 220 49.12 -0.58 1.96
CA ASP A 220 49.11 0.85 2.28
C ASP A 220 47.76 1.27 2.89
N GLU A 221 47.83 1.66 4.16
CA GLU A 221 46.85 2.51 4.84
C GLU A 221 47.06 3.96 4.40
N GLU A 222 46.00 4.70 4.05
CA GLU A 222 45.90 6.11 4.44
C GLU A 222 44.45 6.63 4.43
N LYS A 223 44.20 7.59 5.31
CA LYS A 223 42.90 8.01 5.85
C LYS A 223 42.75 9.53 5.73
N TYR A 224 41.49 9.99 5.68
CA TYR A 224 40.99 11.38 5.71
C TYR A 224 41.10 12.14 4.37
N ASP A 225 40.20 13.01 3.91
CA ASP A 225 39.14 13.81 4.55
C ASP A 225 38.07 14.23 3.51
N CYS A 226 36.96 14.74 4.03
CA CYS A 226 35.81 15.39 3.44
C CYS A 226 36.06 16.37 2.27
N GLY A 227 35.14 16.36 1.29
CA GLY A 227 35.01 17.40 0.28
C GLY A 227 33.62 17.42 -0.37
N MET A 228 32.62 17.99 0.32
CA MET A 228 31.41 18.49 -0.33
C MET A 228 31.79 19.63 -1.29
N ASP A 229 32.03 19.36 -2.57
CA ASP A 229 31.94 20.40 -3.64
C ASP A 229 31.93 19.87 -5.09
N ALA A 230 31.82 18.56 -5.32
CA ALA A 230 31.83 17.98 -6.68
C ALA A 230 30.43 17.68 -7.28
N LEU A 231 29.33 17.94 -6.56
CA LEU A 231 27.97 17.58 -7.01
C LEU A 231 27.20 18.69 -7.76
N ASN A 232 27.79 19.87 -7.95
CA ASN A 232 27.09 21.03 -8.57
C ASN A 232 27.54 21.40 -9.99
N LYS A 233 28.24 20.52 -10.71
CA LYS A 233 28.65 20.79 -12.11
C LYS A 233 28.36 19.68 -13.13
N GLN A 234 27.52 18.70 -12.80
CA GLN A 234 27.10 17.66 -13.77
C GLN A 234 25.60 17.65 -14.10
N PHE A 235 24.85 18.67 -13.68
CA PHE A 235 23.52 18.95 -14.22
C PHE A 235 23.60 20.09 -15.22
N SER A 236 24.00 19.77 -16.44
CA SER A 236 23.74 20.63 -17.59
C SER A 236 23.51 19.76 -18.83
N ILE A 237 22.23 19.68 -19.21
CA ILE A 237 21.74 19.62 -20.59
C ILE A 237 22.33 18.49 -21.44
N VAL A 238 22.00 17.21 -21.19
CA VAL A 238 22.04 16.17 -22.25
C VAL A 238 20.95 15.07 -22.13
N ALA A 239 20.38 14.76 -20.96
CA ALA A 239 19.54 13.56 -20.83
C ALA A 239 18.03 13.72 -21.17
N PHE A 240 17.65 14.56 -22.14
CA PHE A 240 16.23 14.78 -22.49
C PHE A 240 15.87 14.59 -23.97
N ARG A 241 16.61 13.76 -24.70
CA ARG A 241 16.18 13.33 -26.03
C ARG A 241 16.33 11.82 -26.19
N GLU A 242 15.22 11.20 -26.58
CA GLU A 242 15.08 9.83 -27.13
C GLU A 242 14.77 8.65 -26.20
N TRP A 243 13.76 8.72 -25.33
CA TRP A 243 13.08 7.51 -24.84
C TRP A 243 11.58 7.57 -25.22
N PRO A 244 11.16 7.04 -26.39
CA PRO A 244 9.77 7.17 -26.85
C PRO A 244 8.79 6.18 -26.20
N SER A 245 9.25 5.20 -25.41
CA SER A 245 8.40 4.32 -24.61
C SER A 245 9.27 3.55 -23.63
N ASN A 246 8.90 3.51 -22.36
CA ASN A 246 9.62 2.71 -21.36
C ASN A 246 9.01 1.32 -21.18
N GLY A 247 8.16 0.83 -22.09
CA GLY A 247 7.80 -0.58 -22.32
C GLY A 247 7.19 -1.40 -21.17
N TYR A 248 7.21 -0.91 -19.93
CA TYR A 248 6.89 -1.67 -18.73
C TYR A 248 5.55 -1.28 -18.10
N PHE A 249 4.92 -0.16 -18.54
CA PHE A 249 3.64 0.32 -17.99
C PHE A 249 2.82 1.12 -19.03
N ASP A 250 2.61 0.56 -20.23
CA ASP A 250 1.83 1.25 -21.28
C ASP A 250 0.33 1.38 -20.95
N LYS A 251 -0.14 0.66 -19.93
CA LYS A 251 -1.43 0.86 -19.26
C LYS A 251 -1.21 0.68 -17.75
N LEU A 252 -1.79 1.54 -16.90
CA LEU A 252 -2.03 1.13 -15.52
C LEU A 252 -2.89 -0.17 -15.60
N PRO A 253 -2.67 -1.17 -14.74
CA PRO A 253 -3.50 -2.38 -14.75
C PRO A 253 -4.97 -1.97 -14.79
N TYR A 254 -5.80 -2.64 -15.59
CA TYR A 254 -7.23 -2.33 -15.78
C TYR A 254 -8.06 -2.28 -14.46
N GLU A 255 -7.44 -2.65 -13.35
CA GLU A 255 -7.97 -2.73 -11.99
C GLU A 255 -7.65 -1.51 -11.12
N TYR A 256 -6.80 -0.58 -11.58
CA TYR A 256 -6.44 0.62 -10.81
C TYR A 256 -7.58 1.65 -10.83
N ILE A 257 -8.62 1.37 -10.05
CA ILE A 257 -9.75 2.28 -9.83
C ILE A 257 -9.39 3.40 -8.85
N HIS A 258 -8.31 3.27 -8.09
CA HIS A 258 -7.91 4.22 -7.05
C HIS A 258 -6.48 4.72 -7.26
N LEU A 259 -6.30 6.02 -7.43
CA LEU A 259 -5.01 6.66 -7.60
C LEU A 259 -4.82 7.76 -6.54
N SER A 260 -3.88 7.55 -5.62
CA SER A 260 -3.44 8.58 -4.68
C SER A 260 -2.05 9.10 -5.02
N LEU A 261 -2.00 10.37 -5.43
CA LEU A 261 -0.77 11.11 -5.72
C LEU A 261 -0.32 11.99 -4.56
N GLN A 262 -1.12 12.09 -3.49
CA GLN A 262 -0.81 12.84 -2.28
C GLN A 262 0.58 12.50 -1.69
N PRO A 263 1.02 11.23 -1.57
CA PRO A 263 2.36 10.93 -1.03
C PRO A 263 3.52 11.51 -1.85
N TYR A 264 3.26 11.86 -3.11
CA TYR A 264 4.24 12.37 -4.06
C TYR A 264 4.04 13.86 -4.34
N TRP A 265 3.22 14.57 -3.55
CA TRP A 265 2.75 15.93 -3.82
C TRP A 265 3.83 16.92 -4.27
N ALA A 266 5.03 16.82 -3.72
CA ALA A 266 6.16 17.71 -4.03
C ALA A 266 6.76 17.50 -5.45
N ARG A 267 6.48 16.36 -6.08
CA ARG A 267 6.95 15.99 -7.42
C ARG A 267 5.87 16.11 -8.50
N ILE A 268 4.60 16.26 -8.10
CA ILE A 268 3.49 16.35 -9.06
C ILE A 268 3.43 17.75 -9.67
N ASN A 269 3.48 17.79 -11.00
CA ASN A 269 3.38 18.97 -11.84
C ASN A 269 2.62 18.67 -13.15
N ASP A 270 2.41 19.69 -13.98
CA ASP A 270 1.70 19.54 -15.27
C ASP A 270 2.26 18.43 -16.17
N THR A 271 3.60 18.30 -16.25
CA THR A 271 4.25 17.26 -17.05
C THR A 271 3.94 15.88 -16.51
N SER A 272 3.99 15.70 -15.19
CA SER A 272 3.63 14.43 -14.56
C SER A 272 2.17 14.05 -14.80
N LEU A 273 1.23 15.01 -14.73
CA LEU A 273 -0.18 14.79 -15.04
C LEU A 273 -0.38 14.38 -16.50
N GLU A 274 0.30 15.06 -17.43
CA GLU A 274 0.26 14.73 -18.86
C GLU A 274 0.73 13.30 -19.13
N HIS A 275 1.77 12.83 -18.45
CA HIS A 275 2.24 11.45 -18.60
C HIS A 275 1.25 10.45 -18.00
N LEU A 276 0.53 10.81 -16.95
CA LEU A 276 -0.45 9.93 -16.30
C LEU A 276 -1.79 9.86 -17.06
N GLN A 277 -2.15 10.89 -17.83
CA GLN A 277 -3.51 11.07 -18.35
C GLN A 277 -4.04 9.86 -19.13
N SER A 278 -3.26 9.30 -20.07
CA SER A 278 -3.68 8.19 -20.94
C SER A 278 -3.85 6.87 -20.17
N ARG A 279 -3.24 6.77 -19.00
CA ARG A 279 -3.26 5.57 -18.15
C ARG A 279 -4.39 5.63 -17.12
N CYS A 280 -4.93 6.81 -16.85
CA CYS A 280 -5.89 7.06 -15.77
C CYS A 280 -7.35 7.07 -16.25
N THR A 281 -7.70 6.43 -17.36
CA THR A 281 -9.04 6.56 -17.97
C THR A 281 -10.15 5.84 -17.20
N LEU A 282 -9.82 4.87 -16.35
CA LEU A 282 -10.78 4.05 -15.59
C LEU A 282 -10.78 4.36 -14.08
N ILE A 283 -10.10 5.43 -13.66
CA ILE A 283 -10.02 5.74 -12.23
C ILE A 283 -11.38 6.22 -11.70
N GLN A 284 -11.77 5.71 -10.54
CA GLN A 284 -12.97 6.11 -9.81
C GLN A 284 -12.63 6.97 -8.59
N TRP A 285 -11.42 6.83 -8.03
CA TRP A 285 -10.93 7.66 -6.94
C TRP A 285 -9.60 8.29 -7.32
N LEU A 286 -9.55 9.62 -7.28
CA LEU A 286 -8.34 10.41 -7.46
C LEU A 286 -8.07 11.24 -6.23
N ASN A 287 -6.88 11.10 -5.65
CA ASN A 287 -6.41 11.96 -4.57
C ASN A 287 -5.18 12.77 -5.04
N LEU A 288 -5.41 14.06 -5.23
CA LEU A 288 -4.44 15.10 -5.60
C LEU A 288 -4.21 16.07 -4.42
N SER A 289 -4.51 15.66 -3.19
CA SER A 289 -4.32 16.50 -2.02
C SER A 289 -2.85 16.92 -1.88
N TRP A 290 -2.65 18.19 -1.52
CA TRP A 290 -1.36 18.87 -1.30
C TRP A 290 -0.52 19.08 -2.58
N THR A 291 -1.02 18.64 -3.74
CA THR A 291 -0.33 18.80 -5.02
C THR A 291 -0.45 20.23 -5.56
N GLY A 292 0.41 20.59 -6.52
CA GLY A 292 0.31 21.87 -7.22
C GLY A 292 0.83 23.09 -6.45
N ASN A 293 1.50 22.87 -5.31
CA ASN A 293 2.12 23.95 -4.56
C ASN A 293 3.13 24.72 -5.42
N ARG A 294 3.25 26.04 -5.20
CA ARG A 294 4.10 26.96 -5.98
C ARG A 294 3.83 26.96 -7.49
N GLY A 295 2.60 26.66 -7.90
CA GLY A 295 2.20 26.69 -9.31
C GLY A 295 2.72 25.49 -10.11
N ALA A 296 3.13 24.41 -9.45
CA ALA A 296 3.59 23.19 -10.12
C ALA A 296 2.48 22.56 -11.00
N ILE A 297 1.22 22.71 -10.59
CA ILE A 297 0.05 22.36 -11.40
C ILE A 297 -0.63 23.66 -11.82
N SER A 298 -0.79 23.86 -13.13
CA SER A 298 -1.59 24.93 -13.70
C SER A 298 -3.03 24.49 -13.90
N VAL A 299 -3.94 25.46 -14.00
CA VAL A 299 -5.35 25.24 -14.36
C VAL A 299 -5.46 24.47 -15.68
N SER A 300 -4.60 24.79 -16.65
CA SER A 300 -4.58 24.13 -17.96
C SER A 300 -4.12 22.68 -17.85
N GLY A 301 -3.08 22.39 -17.06
CA GLY A 301 -2.60 21.03 -16.82
C GLY A 301 -3.63 20.16 -16.11
N PHE A 302 -4.24 20.70 -15.05
CA PHE A 302 -5.36 20.07 -14.35
C PHE A 302 -6.54 19.81 -15.29
N SER A 303 -6.89 20.79 -16.13
CA SER A 303 -8.01 20.67 -17.06
C SER A 303 -7.80 19.59 -18.11
N ARG A 304 -6.60 19.53 -18.73
CA ARG A 304 -6.28 18.46 -19.69
C ARG A 304 -6.35 17.09 -19.04
N PHE A 305 -5.84 16.96 -17.82
CA PHE A 305 -5.84 15.70 -17.08
C PHE A 305 -7.28 15.21 -16.82
N LEU A 306 -8.12 16.04 -16.20
CA LEU A 306 -9.50 15.67 -15.89
C LEU A 306 -10.37 15.43 -17.13
N LYS A 307 -10.11 16.10 -18.25
CA LYS A 307 -10.81 15.80 -19.52
C LYS A 307 -10.59 14.37 -20.01
N VAL A 308 -9.50 13.72 -19.61
CA VAL A 308 -9.18 12.34 -19.98
C VAL A 308 -9.64 11.35 -18.90
N CYS A 309 -9.39 11.64 -17.63
CA CYS A 309 -9.63 10.70 -16.52
C CYS A 309 -10.96 10.91 -15.77
N GLY A 310 -11.68 12.01 -16.03
CA GLY A 310 -12.82 12.45 -15.21
C GLY A 310 -14.10 11.64 -15.36
N SER A 311 -14.32 10.97 -16.50
CA SER A 311 -15.62 10.38 -16.84
C SER A 311 -16.11 9.30 -15.86
N GLU A 312 -15.18 8.53 -15.30
CA GLU A 312 -15.45 7.45 -14.35
C GLU A 312 -15.26 7.88 -12.88
N LEU A 313 -14.85 9.13 -12.62
CA LEU A 313 -14.55 9.59 -11.26
C LEU A 313 -15.82 9.63 -10.40
N VAL A 314 -15.73 8.94 -9.27
CA VAL A 314 -16.72 8.90 -8.19
C VAL A 314 -16.25 9.69 -6.98
N ARG A 315 -14.95 9.70 -6.69
CA ARG A 315 -14.33 10.42 -5.57
C ARG A 315 -13.13 11.24 -6.04
N LEU A 316 -13.14 12.53 -5.70
CA LEU A 316 -12.04 13.46 -5.99
C LEU A 316 -11.62 14.18 -4.71
N GLU A 317 -10.35 14.01 -4.34
CA GLU A 317 -9.76 14.67 -3.19
C GLU A 317 -8.71 15.69 -3.62
N LEU A 318 -8.92 16.95 -3.23
CA LEU A 318 -8.11 18.09 -3.61
C LEU A 318 -7.74 18.94 -2.38
N SER A 319 -7.61 18.32 -1.21
CA SER A 319 -7.29 19.06 0.03
C SER A 319 -5.99 19.85 -0.12
N CYS A 320 -5.96 21.07 0.43
CA CYS A 320 -4.83 22.01 0.30
C CYS A 320 -4.39 22.26 -1.16
N GLY A 321 -5.33 22.22 -2.12
CA GLY A 321 -5.08 22.53 -3.53
C GLY A 321 -5.01 24.04 -3.77
N HIS A 322 -3.90 24.69 -3.46
CA HIS A 322 -3.73 26.15 -3.62
C HIS A 322 -3.78 26.64 -5.08
N PHE A 323 -3.76 25.73 -6.06
CA PHE A 323 -3.91 26.05 -7.49
C PHE A 323 -5.39 26.10 -7.94
N LEU A 324 -6.32 25.66 -7.09
CA LEU A 324 -7.74 25.64 -7.41
C LEU A 324 -8.32 27.05 -7.51
N ASN A 325 -9.20 27.23 -8.48
CA ASN A 325 -9.97 28.45 -8.73
C ASN A 325 -11.30 28.07 -9.41
N GLU A 326 -12.13 29.06 -9.76
CA GLU A 326 -13.43 28.84 -10.42
C GLU A 326 -13.33 27.93 -11.64
N THR A 327 -12.37 28.18 -12.53
CA THR A 327 -12.17 27.40 -13.76
C THR A 327 -11.87 25.92 -13.46
N CYS A 328 -11.12 25.62 -12.39
CA CYS A 328 -10.91 24.23 -11.98
C CYS A 328 -12.22 23.52 -11.60
N LEU A 329 -13.11 24.21 -10.88
CA LEU A 329 -14.41 23.65 -10.47
C LEU A 329 -15.40 23.54 -11.65
N GLU A 330 -15.34 24.49 -12.59
CA GLU A 330 -16.07 24.39 -13.86
C GLU A 330 -15.68 23.13 -14.61
N VAL A 331 -14.37 22.88 -14.77
CA VAL A 331 -13.88 21.68 -15.44
C VAL A 331 -14.33 20.40 -14.73
N ILE A 332 -14.30 20.35 -13.39
CA ILE A 332 -14.81 19.18 -12.64
C ILE A 332 -16.27 18.91 -13.00
N THR A 333 -17.09 19.96 -13.09
CA THR A 333 -18.51 19.85 -13.43
C THR A 333 -18.72 19.35 -14.86
N GLU A 334 -17.88 19.77 -15.80
CA GLU A 334 -17.97 19.37 -17.21
C GLU A 334 -17.44 17.95 -17.46
N THR A 335 -16.47 17.49 -16.67
CA THR A 335 -15.71 16.26 -16.94
C THR A 335 -16.07 15.09 -16.04
N CYS A 336 -16.64 15.34 -14.86
CA CYS A 336 -16.89 14.32 -13.82
C CYS A 336 -18.39 14.16 -13.52
N PRO A 337 -19.20 13.61 -14.45
CA PRO A 337 -20.66 13.51 -14.29
C PRO A 337 -21.09 12.55 -13.16
N ASN A 338 -20.24 11.56 -12.84
CA ASN A 338 -20.52 10.52 -11.84
C ASN A 338 -19.99 10.86 -10.45
N LEU A 339 -19.47 12.07 -10.24
CA LEU A 339 -18.81 12.45 -9.00
C LEU A 339 -19.77 12.46 -7.81
N GLN A 340 -19.48 11.64 -6.81
CA GLN A 340 -20.28 11.49 -5.60
C GLN A 340 -19.61 12.12 -4.38
N GLU A 341 -18.28 12.21 -4.36
CA GLU A 341 -17.53 12.76 -3.25
C GLU A 341 -16.47 13.75 -3.72
N LEU A 342 -16.53 14.96 -3.19
CA LEU A 342 -15.59 16.03 -3.47
C LEU A 342 -15.03 16.58 -2.16
N ASN A 343 -13.71 16.49 -2.00
CA ASN A 343 -13.01 17.07 -0.85
C ASN A 343 -12.19 18.28 -1.28
N LEU A 344 -12.54 19.45 -0.74
CA LEU A 344 -11.87 20.74 -0.98
C LEU A 344 -11.27 21.31 0.31
N SER A 345 -11.05 20.48 1.34
CA SER A 345 -10.60 20.94 2.64
C SER A 345 -9.32 21.75 2.58
N SER A 346 -9.22 22.79 3.41
CA SER A 346 -8.04 23.66 3.54
C SER A 346 -7.60 24.33 2.23
N CYS A 347 -8.50 24.50 1.25
CA CYS A 347 -8.24 25.33 0.07
C CYS A 347 -8.56 26.80 0.38
N ASP A 348 -7.80 27.74 -0.19
CA ASP A 348 -7.84 29.16 0.20
C ASP A 348 -8.08 30.15 -0.94
N LYS A 349 -8.24 29.65 -2.17
CA LYS A 349 -8.45 30.47 -3.39
C LYS A 349 -9.69 30.09 -4.18
N ILE A 350 -10.67 29.47 -3.52
CA ILE A 350 -11.93 29.09 -4.17
C ILE A 350 -12.91 30.28 -4.07
N PRO A 351 -13.26 30.94 -5.19
CA PRO A 351 -14.19 32.06 -5.16
C PRO A 351 -15.65 31.58 -4.96
N PRO A 352 -16.54 32.43 -4.43
CA PRO A 352 -17.95 32.09 -4.18
C PRO A 352 -18.67 31.53 -5.42
N GLN A 353 -18.37 32.09 -6.60
CA GLN A 353 -18.99 31.72 -7.87
C GLN A 353 -18.71 30.26 -8.24
N ALA A 354 -17.59 29.68 -7.77
CA ALA A 354 -17.24 28.28 -7.99
C ALA A 354 -18.30 27.31 -7.44
N PHE A 355 -19.04 27.69 -6.39
CA PHE A 355 -20.11 26.86 -5.81
C PHE A 355 -21.32 26.73 -6.73
N ASN A 356 -21.52 27.65 -7.68
CA ASN A 356 -22.51 27.48 -8.75
C ASN A 356 -22.19 26.27 -9.63
N HIS A 357 -20.90 25.96 -9.82
CA HIS A 357 -20.47 24.81 -10.61
C HIS A 357 -20.65 23.53 -9.79
N ILE A 358 -20.21 23.51 -8.52
CA ILE A 358 -20.40 22.37 -7.62
C ILE A 358 -21.89 22.00 -7.49
N ALA A 359 -22.77 22.99 -7.36
CA ALA A 359 -24.21 22.78 -7.28
C ALA A 359 -24.81 22.10 -8.52
N LYS A 360 -24.16 22.18 -9.70
CA LYS A 360 -24.61 21.49 -10.91
C LYS A 360 -24.25 19.99 -10.91
N VAL A 361 -23.38 19.53 -10.01
CA VAL A 361 -23.01 18.12 -9.87
C VAL A 361 -24.13 17.36 -9.15
N GLY A 362 -25.19 17.02 -9.89
CA GLY A 362 -26.40 16.41 -9.33
C GLY A 362 -26.23 14.99 -8.73
N SER A 363 -25.07 14.37 -8.95
CA SER A 363 -24.66 13.07 -8.39
C SER A 363 -24.00 13.18 -7.00
N LEU A 364 -23.66 14.40 -6.56
CA LEU A 364 -22.87 14.62 -5.34
C LEU A 364 -23.63 14.15 -4.08
N LYS A 365 -22.96 13.31 -3.30
CA LYS A 365 -23.42 12.76 -2.02
C LYS A 365 -22.65 13.30 -0.83
N ARG A 366 -21.38 13.67 -1.03
CA ARG A 366 -20.49 14.15 0.04
C ARG A 366 -19.66 15.32 -0.43
N LEU A 367 -19.74 16.42 0.31
CA LEU A 367 -18.94 17.62 0.08
C LEU A 367 -18.22 17.99 1.38
N ILE A 368 -16.88 18.06 1.33
CA ILE A 368 -16.03 18.37 2.48
C ILE A 368 -15.38 19.73 2.26
N LEU A 369 -15.70 20.70 3.13
CA LEU A 369 -15.18 22.06 3.08
C LEU A 369 -14.36 22.43 4.34
N TYR A 370 -13.96 21.45 5.15
CA TYR A 370 -13.19 21.66 6.38
C TYR A 370 -12.00 22.63 6.20
N ARG A 371 -11.94 23.71 7.00
CA ARG A 371 -10.87 24.75 6.95
C ARG A 371 -10.67 25.43 5.58
N THR A 372 -11.61 25.28 4.66
CA THR A 372 -11.55 25.99 3.38
C THR A 372 -11.76 27.48 3.64
N LYS A 373 -10.78 28.32 3.30
CA LYS A 373 -10.97 29.76 3.30
C LYS A 373 -11.70 30.08 2.01
N VAL A 374 -13.01 30.07 2.08
CA VAL A 374 -13.80 30.71 1.06
C VAL A 374 -13.85 32.19 1.41
N GLU A 375 -13.37 33.06 0.52
CA GLU A 375 -13.54 34.52 0.62
C GLU A 375 -15.03 34.85 0.39
N ILE A 376 -15.89 34.32 1.26
CA ILE A 376 -17.33 34.41 1.15
C ILE A 376 -17.83 35.31 2.26
N GLU A 377 -18.45 36.40 1.84
CA GLU A 377 -19.22 37.26 2.71
C GLU A 377 -20.56 36.60 3.11
N ASP A 378 -21.11 35.69 2.29
CA ASP A 378 -22.45 35.08 2.47
C ASP A 378 -22.50 33.54 2.26
N TYR A 379 -22.46 32.76 3.36
CA TYR A 379 -22.59 31.30 3.32
C TYR A 379 -24.04 30.84 3.10
N ASP A 380 -25.04 31.69 3.32
CA ASP A 380 -26.44 31.36 3.06
C ASP A 380 -26.68 31.19 1.56
N LEU A 381 -25.98 31.98 0.74
CA LEU A 381 -26.01 31.81 -0.70
C LEU A 381 -25.54 30.41 -1.13
N ILE A 382 -24.43 29.91 -0.58
CA ILE A 382 -23.96 28.55 -0.86
C ILE A 382 -25.00 27.53 -0.39
N ALA A 383 -25.48 27.70 0.83
CA ALA A 383 -26.46 26.83 1.47
C ALA A 383 -27.74 26.73 0.61
N SER A 384 -28.22 27.85 0.08
CA SER A 384 -29.36 27.93 -0.84
C SER A 384 -29.07 27.26 -2.18
N MET A 385 -27.91 27.47 -2.79
CA MET A 385 -27.52 26.81 -4.04
C MET A 385 -27.46 25.29 -3.89
N MET A 386 -26.85 24.81 -2.80
CA MET A 386 -26.77 23.39 -2.47
C MET A 386 -28.17 22.83 -2.20
N GLY A 387 -28.98 23.52 -1.39
CA GLY A 387 -30.36 23.17 -1.12
C GLY A 387 -31.20 23.07 -2.40
N ALA A 388 -31.02 23.97 -3.35
CA ALA A 388 -31.78 23.99 -4.60
C ALA A 388 -31.42 22.82 -5.55
N LYS A 389 -30.16 22.38 -5.59
CA LYS A 389 -29.66 21.49 -6.66
C LYS A 389 -29.10 20.15 -6.18
N CYS A 390 -28.48 20.07 -5.00
CA CYS A 390 -27.79 18.87 -4.50
C CYS A 390 -28.73 17.93 -3.74
N LYS A 391 -29.78 17.45 -4.40
CA LYS A 391 -30.85 16.64 -3.76
C LYS A 391 -30.41 15.28 -3.24
N LYS A 392 -29.24 14.78 -3.66
CA LYS A 392 -28.66 13.51 -3.24
C LYS A 392 -27.62 13.64 -2.11
N LEU A 393 -27.41 14.86 -1.60
CA LEU A 393 -26.40 15.14 -0.58
C LEU A 393 -26.75 14.38 0.72
N ARG A 394 -25.77 13.63 1.23
CA ARG A 394 -25.85 12.84 2.47
C ARG A 394 -24.90 13.35 3.55
N SER A 395 -23.75 13.91 3.18
CA SER A 395 -22.77 14.40 4.14
C SER A 395 -22.27 15.78 3.71
N LEU A 396 -22.35 16.74 4.62
CA LEU A 396 -21.93 18.13 4.39
C LEU A 396 -21.16 18.65 5.61
N ASP A 397 -19.96 19.16 5.35
CA ASP A 397 -19.11 19.79 6.37
C ASP A 397 -19.07 21.32 6.16
N LEU A 398 -19.58 22.07 7.13
CA LEU A 398 -19.59 23.53 7.20
C LEU A 398 -18.85 24.04 8.45
N TRP A 399 -17.84 23.31 8.93
CA TRP A 399 -17.05 23.71 10.09
C TRP A 399 -16.39 25.08 9.88
N ARG A 400 -16.57 25.99 10.85
CA ARG A 400 -16.07 27.38 10.84
C ARG A 400 -16.66 28.29 9.75
N CYS A 401 -17.85 27.99 9.23
CA CYS A 401 -18.59 28.90 8.37
C CYS A 401 -19.10 30.11 9.18
N LYS A 402 -18.32 31.19 9.24
CA LYS A 402 -18.56 32.33 10.16
C LYS A 402 -19.84 33.13 9.91
N ASN A 403 -20.37 33.11 8.69
CA ASN A 403 -21.49 33.96 8.27
C ASN A 403 -22.72 33.15 7.81
N ILE A 404 -22.82 31.86 8.18
CA ILE A 404 -24.04 31.09 7.89
C ILE A 404 -25.13 31.41 8.92
N THR A 405 -26.33 31.76 8.46
CA THR A 405 -27.46 32.13 9.33
C THR A 405 -28.56 31.06 9.29
N GLU A 406 -29.63 31.29 10.04
CA GLU A 406 -30.84 30.48 10.02
C GLU A 406 -31.45 30.32 8.62
N ASN A 407 -31.28 31.31 7.74
CA ASN A 407 -31.82 31.25 6.39
C ASN A 407 -31.11 30.20 5.55
N GLY A 408 -29.76 30.18 5.58
CA GLY A 408 -28.97 29.16 4.90
C GLY A 408 -29.28 27.75 5.42
N ILE A 409 -29.41 27.61 6.74
CA ILE A 409 -29.80 26.33 7.36
C ILE A 409 -31.20 25.90 6.91
N ALA A 410 -32.17 26.82 6.87
CA ALA A 410 -33.54 26.52 6.44
C ALA A 410 -33.60 26.08 4.97
N GLU A 411 -32.82 26.72 4.09
CA GLU A 411 -32.71 26.34 2.67
C GLU A 411 -32.06 24.96 2.50
N LEU A 412 -30.95 24.69 3.21
CA LEU A 412 -30.31 23.37 3.22
C LEU A 412 -31.26 22.29 3.72
N ALA A 413 -31.92 22.51 4.85
CA ALA A 413 -32.83 21.55 5.46
C ALA A 413 -34.04 21.26 4.57
N SER A 414 -34.56 22.29 3.86
CA SER A 414 -35.67 22.12 2.92
C SER A 414 -35.24 21.38 1.65
N GLY A 415 -34.02 21.63 1.19
CA GLY A 415 -33.50 21.18 -0.09
C GLY A 415 -32.84 19.79 -0.07
N CYS A 416 -32.11 19.47 0.99
CA CYS A 416 -31.23 18.30 1.12
C CYS A 416 -31.76 17.29 2.15
N GLN A 417 -32.99 16.80 1.94
CA GLN A 417 -33.71 15.92 2.89
C GLN A 417 -33.09 14.53 3.10
N LEU A 418 -32.08 14.17 2.28
CA LEU A 418 -31.31 12.94 2.40
C LEU A 418 -30.03 13.09 3.24
N LEU A 419 -29.83 14.25 3.89
CA LEU A 419 -28.69 14.46 4.78
C LEU A 419 -28.68 13.46 5.95
N GLU A 420 -27.55 12.81 6.11
CA GLU A 420 -27.21 11.86 7.17
C GLU A 420 -26.12 12.41 8.08
N GLU A 421 -25.21 13.25 7.57
CA GLU A 421 -24.13 13.85 8.34
C GLU A 421 -24.08 15.36 8.05
N LEU A 422 -24.04 16.15 9.12
CA LEU A 422 -23.90 17.60 9.02
C LEU A 422 -22.98 18.13 10.11
N ASP A 423 -21.93 18.85 9.71
CA ASP A 423 -21.04 19.55 10.62
C ASP A 423 -21.30 21.06 10.56
N LEU A 424 -21.76 21.64 11.67
CA LEU A 424 -21.97 23.08 11.87
C LEU A 424 -21.06 23.62 12.98
N GLY A 425 -19.98 22.92 13.33
CA GLY A 425 -19.10 23.34 14.42
C GLY A 425 -18.46 24.69 14.15
N TRP A 426 -18.33 25.52 15.19
CA TRP A 426 -17.77 26.88 15.13
C TRP A 426 -18.49 27.82 14.15
N CYS A 427 -19.82 27.75 14.07
CA CYS A 427 -20.67 28.68 13.30
C CYS A 427 -21.34 29.71 14.24
N PRO A 428 -20.62 30.78 14.66
CA PRO A 428 -21.06 31.66 15.76
C PRO A 428 -22.34 32.45 15.51
N THR A 429 -22.72 32.61 14.23
CA THR A 429 -23.94 33.31 13.80
C THR A 429 -25.20 32.50 14.02
N LEU A 430 -25.11 31.18 14.18
CA LEU A 430 -26.27 30.34 14.47
C LEU A 430 -26.75 30.57 15.90
N GLN A 431 -28.03 30.90 16.04
CA GLN A 431 -28.67 31.19 17.31
C GLN A 431 -29.85 30.25 17.53
N SER A 432 -29.95 29.64 18.72
CA SER A 432 -31.12 28.85 19.11
C SER A 432 -32.43 29.66 19.02
N SER A 433 -32.39 30.95 19.38
CA SER A 433 -33.56 31.83 19.39
C SER A 433 -34.22 32.04 18.02
N THR A 434 -33.53 31.76 16.91
CA THR A 434 -34.12 31.81 15.56
C THR A 434 -34.87 30.55 15.21
N GLY A 435 -34.78 29.50 16.03
CA GLY A 435 -35.37 28.19 15.77
C GLY A 435 -34.64 27.39 14.68
N CYS A 436 -33.41 27.78 14.31
CA CYS A 436 -32.67 27.13 13.22
C CYS A 436 -32.45 25.63 13.46
N PHE A 437 -32.06 25.23 14.68
CA PHE A 437 -31.86 23.82 15.03
C PHE A 437 -33.18 23.03 15.09
N THR A 438 -34.26 23.67 15.55
CA THR A 438 -35.61 23.07 15.51
C THR A 438 -36.08 22.83 14.06
N ASN A 439 -35.86 23.81 13.17
CA ASN A 439 -36.20 23.67 11.75
C ASN A 439 -35.42 22.52 11.09
N LEU A 440 -34.13 22.46 11.38
CA LEU A 440 -33.22 21.41 10.92
C LEU A 440 -33.70 20.04 11.40
N ALA A 441 -33.98 19.89 12.69
CA ALA A 441 -34.44 18.64 13.29
C ALA A 441 -35.70 18.09 12.61
N ARG A 442 -36.68 18.96 12.37
CA ARG A 442 -37.98 18.58 11.78
C ARG A 442 -37.90 18.25 10.28
N LYS A 443 -36.93 18.81 9.56
CA LYS A 443 -36.81 18.63 8.11
C LYS A 443 -35.78 17.59 7.69
N LEU A 444 -34.88 17.18 8.58
CA LEU A 444 -33.83 16.18 8.33
C LEU A 444 -34.02 14.91 9.20
N PRO A 445 -35.05 14.09 8.93
CA PRO A 445 -35.35 12.91 9.76
C PRO A 445 -34.33 11.76 9.61
N ASN A 446 -33.51 11.79 8.56
CA ASN A 446 -32.48 10.78 8.27
C ASN A 446 -31.11 11.12 8.89
N LEU A 447 -31.01 12.22 9.63
CA LEU A 447 -29.75 12.67 10.20
C LEU A 447 -29.21 11.63 11.20
N GLN A 448 -27.98 11.17 10.98
CA GLN A 448 -27.26 10.19 11.77
C GLN A 448 -26.12 10.80 12.58
N LYS A 449 -25.47 11.85 12.05
CA LYS A 449 -24.39 12.56 12.72
C LYS A 449 -24.60 14.07 12.62
N LEU A 450 -24.56 14.74 13.77
CA LEU A 450 -24.64 16.19 13.85
C LEU A 450 -23.51 16.71 14.73
N PHE A 451 -22.70 17.63 14.20
CA PHE A 451 -21.63 18.27 14.96
C PHE A 451 -21.97 19.74 15.19
N LEU A 452 -22.11 20.13 16.45
CA LEU A 452 -22.44 21.47 16.92
C LEU A 452 -21.34 22.03 17.83
N THR A 453 -20.11 21.51 17.78
CA THR A 453 -18.99 21.95 18.60
C THR A 453 -18.84 23.48 18.58
N ALA A 454 -18.71 24.09 19.76
CA ALA A 454 -18.53 25.52 19.98
C ALA A 454 -19.69 26.42 19.49
N ASN A 455 -20.88 25.88 19.20
CA ASN A 455 -22.09 26.68 18.96
C ASN A 455 -22.75 27.09 20.27
N ARG A 456 -22.24 28.14 20.90
CA ARG A 456 -22.63 28.54 22.27
C ARG A 456 -24.11 28.87 22.49
N SER A 457 -24.89 29.01 21.44
CA SER A 457 -26.32 29.34 21.50
C SER A 457 -27.22 28.13 21.69
N VAL A 458 -26.75 26.91 21.41
CA VAL A 458 -27.54 25.67 21.52
C VAL A 458 -28.05 25.49 22.96
N CYS A 459 -29.36 25.26 23.10
CA CYS A 459 -30.01 25.08 24.39
C CYS A 459 -30.70 23.72 24.53
N ASP A 460 -31.18 23.39 25.74
CA ASP A 460 -31.87 22.12 26.02
C ASP A 460 -33.05 21.86 25.08
N THR A 461 -33.85 22.88 24.76
CA THR A 461 -35.00 22.77 23.85
C THR A 461 -34.58 22.32 22.44
N ASP A 462 -33.41 22.76 21.95
CA ASP A 462 -32.90 22.31 20.64
C ASP A 462 -32.53 20.83 20.67
N ILE A 463 -31.93 20.37 21.77
CA ILE A 463 -31.56 18.97 21.97
C ILE A 463 -32.81 18.10 22.07
N GLU A 464 -33.85 18.57 22.78
CA GLU A 464 -35.15 17.88 22.85
C GLU A 464 -35.81 17.75 21.46
N GLU A 465 -35.81 18.81 20.65
CA GLU A 465 -36.35 18.77 19.28
C GLU A 465 -35.52 17.85 18.37
N LEU A 466 -34.18 17.87 18.47
CA LEU A 466 -33.30 16.94 17.76
C LEU A 466 -33.57 15.49 18.16
N ALA A 467 -33.71 15.20 19.46
CA ALA A 467 -34.01 13.87 19.95
C ALA A 467 -35.40 13.38 19.52
N ALA A 468 -36.40 14.28 19.47
CA ALA A 468 -37.76 13.94 19.08
C ALA A 468 -37.91 13.68 17.57
N ASN A 469 -37.21 14.43 16.71
CA ASN A 469 -37.42 14.39 15.26
C ASN A 469 -36.33 13.62 14.49
N CYS A 470 -35.05 13.67 14.92
CA CYS A 470 -33.95 12.95 14.27
C CYS A 470 -33.80 11.53 14.85
N THR A 471 -34.78 10.67 14.57
CA THR A 471 -34.84 9.30 15.13
C THR A 471 -33.68 8.37 14.73
N HIS A 472 -32.92 8.73 13.69
CA HIS A 472 -31.75 7.99 13.22
C HIS A 472 -30.42 8.52 13.79
N LEU A 473 -30.45 9.55 14.65
CA LEU A 473 -29.26 10.20 15.17
C LEU A 473 -28.48 9.26 16.09
N ARG A 474 -27.22 8.98 15.71
CA ARG A 474 -26.31 8.08 16.42
C ARG A 474 -25.15 8.83 17.07
N GLN A 475 -24.77 9.97 16.50
CA GLN A 475 -23.68 10.81 16.97
C GLN A 475 -24.13 12.28 17.05
N LEU A 476 -23.97 12.87 18.22
CA LEU A 476 -24.19 14.29 18.45
C LEU A 476 -22.99 14.85 19.21
N ASP A 477 -22.29 15.81 18.60
CA ASP A 477 -21.20 16.55 19.24
C ASP A 477 -21.71 17.94 19.64
N ILE A 478 -21.70 18.22 20.94
CA ILE A 478 -22.08 19.52 21.52
C ILE A 478 -20.95 20.06 22.41
N LEU A 479 -19.70 19.80 22.03
CA LEU A 479 -18.54 20.22 22.80
C LEU A 479 -18.46 21.75 22.91
N ALA A 480 -17.97 22.25 24.05
CA ALA A 480 -17.75 23.68 24.30
C ALA A 480 -19.01 24.58 24.29
N LEU A 481 -20.17 24.05 24.69
CA LEU A 481 -21.34 24.84 25.07
C LEU A 481 -21.13 25.53 26.45
N PRO A 482 -21.76 26.69 26.71
CA PRO A 482 -21.69 27.33 28.02
C PRO A 482 -22.29 26.43 29.11
N GLN A 483 -21.59 26.40 30.25
CA GLN A 483 -21.71 25.50 31.42
C GLN A 483 -23.12 25.37 32.06
N ALA A 484 -24.11 26.15 31.61
CA ALA A 484 -25.43 26.25 32.21
C ALA A 484 -26.54 25.47 31.47
N SER A 485 -26.26 24.87 30.31
CA SER A 485 -27.33 24.37 29.42
C SER A 485 -27.40 22.86 29.19
N ILE A 486 -26.68 22.02 29.96
CA ILE A 486 -26.71 20.54 29.76
C ILE A 486 -27.01 19.79 31.08
N ALA A 487 -27.02 20.50 32.21
CA ALA A 487 -27.13 19.90 33.53
C ALA A 487 -28.60 19.88 34.02
N SER A 488 -29.39 18.87 33.63
CA SER A 488 -30.33 18.16 34.55
C SER A 488 -31.43 17.30 33.88
N HIS A 489 -31.74 17.49 32.60
CA HIS A 489 -32.94 16.86 32.01
C HIS A 489 -32.68 15.75 30.97
N VAL A 490 -31.65 15.85 30.13
CA VAL A 490 -31.37 14.85 29.07
C VAL A 490 -30.94 13.47 29.63
N LEU A 491 -30.46 13.42 30.88
CA LEU A 491 -29.99 12.19 31.55
C LEU A 491 -31.04 11.51 32.45
N LYS A 492 -32.27 12.04 32.56
CA LYS A 492 -33.34 11.32 33.27
C LYS A 492 -34.15 10.47 32.27
N PRO A 493 -34.32 9.16 32.54
CA PRO A 493 -35.14 8.30 31.69
C PRO A 493 -36.61 8.65 31.91
N SER A 494 -37.12 9.63 31.17
CA SER A 494 -38.57 9.82 31.04
C SER A 494 -39.09 8.75 30.07
N SER A 495 -39.94 7.90 30.61
CA SER A 495 -40.67 6.84 29.93
C SER A 495 -41.46 7.39 28.74
N ASN A 496 -40.95 7.16 27.52
CA ASN A 496 -41.68 6.80 26.28
C ASN A 496 -41.09 7.35 24.95
N SER A 497 -39.94 8.02 24.96
CA SER A 497 -39.30 8.47 23.70
C SER A 497 -37.77 8.35 23.71
N ILE A 498 -37.21 7.30 24.31
CA ILE A 498 -35.74 7.13 24.39
C ILE A 498 -35.21 6.62 23.04
N VAL A 499 -34.87 7.55 22.16
CA VAL A 499 -34.10 7.30 20.95
C VAL A 499 -32.69 6.84 21.35
N GLN A 500 -32.21 5.78 20.68
CA GLN A 500 -30.90 5.16 20.89
C GLN A 500 -29.74 6.10 20.52
N LEU A 501 -29.46 7.13 21.33
CA LEU A 501 -28.23 7.92 21.23
C LEU A 501 -27.05 7.02 21.64
N ARG A 502 -26.38 6.41 20.65
CA ARG A 502 -25.32 5.41 20.87
C ARG A 502 -23.95 6.03 21.19
N GLU A 503 -23.68 7.28 20.81
CA GLU A 503 -22.43 7.98 21.14
C GLU A 503 -22.69 9.49 21.35
N LEU A 504 -22.77 9.93 22.61
CA LEU A 504 -22.81 11.35 22.98
C LEU A 504 -21.41 11.74 23.48
N LEU A 505 -20.67 12.52 22.69
CA LEU A 505 -19.36 13.01 23.09
C LEU A 505 -19.55 14.30 23.89
N VAL A 506 -19.75 14.18 25.20
CA VAL A 506 -19.70 15.30 26.14
C VAL A 506 -18.31 15.31 26.78
N VAL A 507 -17.42 16.20 26.33
CA VAL A 507 -16.19 16.53 27.07
C VAL A 507 -16.58 17.56 28.12
N GLU A 508 -17.15 17.08 29.22
CA GLU A 508 -17.19 17.85 30.47
C GLU A 508 -16.00 17.46 31.34
N LYS A 509 -15.28 18.47 31.85
CA LYS A 509 -14.53 18.35 33.10
C LYS A 509 -15.52 18.07 34.25
N CYS A 510 -15.95 16.83 34.42
CA CYS A 510 -16.82 16.43 35.53
C CYS A 510 -16.09 15.52 36.52
N ARG A 511 -15.92 16.04 37.74
CA ARG A 511 -15.20 15.45 38.89
C ARG A 511 -16.01 14.40 39.66
N TYR A 512 -17.12 13.90 39.12
CA TYR A 512 -18.00 12.99 39.83
C TYR A 512 -18.67 12.06 38.83
N LEU A 513 -18.35 10.76 38.88
CA LEU A 513 -19.28 9.64 38.64
C LEU A 513 -18.56 8.30 38.87
N GLY A 514 -19.05 7.55 39.86
CA GLY A 514 -18.75 6.14 40.05
C GLY A 514 -19.62 5.26 39.13
N THR A 515 -18.99 4.20 38.61
CA THR A 515 -19.52 2.90 38.12
C THR A 515 -20.83 2.92 37.30
N ALA A 516 -20.78 2.72 35.97
CA ALA A 516 -20.63 1.44 35.27
C ALA A 516 -21.12 1.51 33.80
N SER A 517 -20.25 1.08 32.88
CA SER A 517 -20.49 0.53 31.52
C SER A 517 -21.13 1.39 30.41
N ALA A 518 -20.28 2.11 29.64
CA ALA A 518 -20.36 2.28 28.18
C ALA A 518 -19.05 2.94 27.67
N VAL A 519 -18.49 2.45 26.57
CA VAL A 519 -17.20 2.89 26.03
C VAL A 519 -17.31 4.30 25.45
N LEU A 520 -16.75 5.27 26.16
CA LEU A 520 -16.56 6.66 25.73
C LEU A 520 -15.33 6.71 24.80
N ARG A 521 -15.49 6.82 23.48
CA ARG A 521 -14.35 7.14 22.59
C ARG A 521 -14.05 8.63 22.63
N VAL A 522 -13.25 9.03 23.61
CA VAL A 522 -12.64 10.37 23.66
C VAL A 522 -11.52 10.42 22.62
N HIS A 523 -11.69 11.20 21.55
CA HIS A 523 -10.54 11.69 20.77
C HIS A 523 -10.10 13.03 21.38
N VAL A 524 -9.08 12.96 22.24
CA VAL A 524 -8.34 14.13 22.68
C VAL A 524 -7.44 14.54 21.51
N HIS A 525 -7.83 15.54 20.73
CA HIS A 525 -6.84 16.28 19.96
C HIS A 525 -6.11 17.19 20.94
N GLU A 526 -4.92 16.79 21.37
CA GLU A 526 -3.99 17.68 22.04
C GLU A 526 -3.65 18.84 21.09
N SER A 527 -4.21 20.02 21.35
CA SER A 527 -3.64 21.26 20.84
C SER A 527 -2.43 21.61 21.72
N GLY A 528 -1.33 20.89 21.51
CA GLY A 528 0.00 21.37 21.85
C GLY A 528 0.53 22.16 20.67
N ASP A 529 0.31 23.47 20.64
CA ASP A 529 1.34 24.40 21.08
C ASP A 529 0.84 25.84 20.90
N SER A 530 1.05 26.61 21.95
CA SER A 530 0.97 28.06 22.01
C SER A 530 1.97 28.70 21.04
N GLY A 531 1.54 29.74 20.35
CA GLY A 531 2.43 30.59 19.56
C GLY A 531 1.67 31.75 18.97
N ASP A 532 1.49 32.80 19.78
CA ASP A 532 1.16 34.15 19.33
C ASP A 532 1.99 34.53 18.09
N TYR A 533 1.36 35.19 17.11
CA TYR A 533 1.79 36.48 16.54
C TYR A 533 0.74 36.93 15.51
N VAL A 534 -0.03 37.95 15.93
CA VAL A 534 -0.77 39.00 15.19
C VAL A 534 -1.53 38.61 13.92
#